data_AF-A0A6P7FJR2-F1
#
_entry.id   AF-A0A6P7FJR2-F1
#
_cell.length_a   1.000
_cell.length_b   1.000
_cell.length_c   1.000
_cell.angle_alpha   90.00
_cell.angle_beta   90.00
_cell.angle_gamma   90.00
#
_symmetry.space_group_name_H-M   'P 1'
#
loop_
_entity.id
_entity.type
_entity.pdbx_description
1 polymer ?
#
loop_
_entity_poly.entity_id
_entity_poly.type
_entity_poly.pdbx_seq_one_letter_code
_entity_poly.pdbx_strand_id
1 'polypeptide(L)'
;MSTSAKKNVVKLFDRPKELVIMPKGDDKTVFDVPKEYITDQYKNVGNQIVSRFGEEAEGGKIPVNTISIPPLGEILELRRDENFSLFLPKHRKIAGQLINIYIGKVFLF
;
A
#
# COMPACT_ATOMS: atom_id res chain seq x y z
N MET A 1 -16.18 -5.85 -9.42
CA MET A 1 -14.71 -5.64 -9.48
C MET A 1 -14.15 -6.50 -10.60
N SER A 2 -13.34 -5.95 -11.51
CA SER A 2 -12.68 -6.73 -12.58
C SER A 2 -11.85 -7.85 -11.98
N THR A 3 -11.91 -9.05 -12.55
CA THR A 3 -11.18 -10.26 -12.13
C THR A 3 -9.66 -10.03 -12.01
N SER A 4 -9.13 -9.03 -12.75
CA SER A 4 -7.72 -8.62 -12.69
C SER A 4 -7.38 -7.87 -11.39
N ALA A 5 -8.22 -6.93 -10.94
CA ALA A 5 -7.95 -6.16 -9.72
C ALA A 5 -7.89 -7.05 -8.47
N LYS A 6 -8.75 -8.08 -8.41
CA LYS A 6 -8.73 -9.06 -7.30
C LYS A 6 -7.41 -9.84 -7.26
N LYS A 7 -6.85 -10.22 -8.41
CA LYS A 7 -5.55 -10.91 -8.49
C LYS A 7 -4.40 -9.98 -8.08
N ASN A 8 -4.48 -8.70 -8.43
CA ASN A 8 -3.45 -7.72 -8.12
C ASN A 8 -3.31 -7.44 -6.62
N VAL A 9 -4.42 -7.47 -5.85
CA VAL A 9 -4.37 -7.27 -4.39
C VAL A 9 -3.50 -8.32 -3.69
N VAL A 10 -3.45 -9.56 -4.21
CA VAL A 10 -2.61 -10.63 -3.64
C VAL A 10 -1.13 -10.28 -3.69
N LYS A 11 -0.69 -9.48 -4.67
CA LYS A 11 0.70 -9.04 -4.79
C LYS A 11 1.14 -8.14 -3.63
N LEU A 12 0.20 -7.50 -2.92
CA LEU A 12 0.51 -6.66 -1.75
C LEU A 12 0.94 -7.47 -0.51
N PHE A 13 0.73 -8.78 -0.52
CA PHE A 13 1.19 -9.68 0.56
C PHE A 13 2.64 -10.15 0.36
N ASP A 14 3.20 -9.96 -0.83
CA ASP A 14 4.60 -10.27 -1.11
C ASP A 14 5.51 -9.19 -0.51
N ARG A 15 6.48 -9.62 0.30
CA ARG A 15 7.49 -8.77 0.96
C ARG A 15 6.89 -7.47 1.55
N PRO A 16 6.04 -7.57 2.58
CA PRO A 16 5.22 -6.45 3.07
C PRO A 16 6.01 -5.26 3.65
N LYS A 17 7.31 -5.45 3.94
CA LYS A 17 8.20 -4.37 4.41
C LYS A 17 8.90 -3.62 3.28
N GLU A 18 8.88 -4.14 2.06
CA GLU A 18 9.39 -3.43 0.89
C GLU A 18 8.42 -2.34 0.41
N LEU A 19 8.94 -1.35 -0.33
CA LEU A 19 8.09 -0.34 -0.94
C LEU A 19 7.20 -0.99 -2.01
N VAL A 20 5.96 -0.51 -2.14
CA VAL A 20 5.00 -1.02 -3.12
C VAL A 20 5.42 -0.75 -4.58
N ILE A 21 6.30 0.24 -4.79
CA ILE A 21 6.90 0.57 -6.09
C ILE A 21 8.04 -0.38 -6.50
N MET A 22 8.44 -1.30 -5.62
CA MET A 22 9.38 -2.37 -5.95
C MET A 22 8.63 -3.56 -6.57
N PRO A 23 9.29 -4.39 -7.42
CA PRO A 23 8.67 -5.57 -8.02
C PRO A 23 8.03 -6.50 -6.98
N LYS A 24 6.92 -7.15 -7.36
CA LYS A 24 6.15 -8.06 -6.51
C LYS A 24 5.85 -9.37 -7.21
N GLY A 25 6.01 -10.47 -6.47
CA GLY A 25 5.85 -11.84 -6.95
C GLY A 25 6.93 -12.26 -7.96
N ASP A 26 6.82 -13.50 -8.41
CA ASP A 26 7.82 -14.12 -9.29
C ASP A 26 7.91 -13.46 -10.66
N ASP A 27 6.79 -12.90 -11.14
CA ASP A 27 6.70 -12.16 -12.41
C ASP A 27 7.16 -10.71 -12.30
N LYS A 28 7.70 -10.27 -11.15
CA LYS A 28 8.23 -8.90 -10.97
C LYS A 28 7.22 -7.80 -11.34
N THR A 29 5.93 -8.00 -11.10
CA THR A 29 4.90 -6.99 -11.36
C THR A 29 5.18 -5.71 -10.57
N VAL A 30 5.00 -4.53 -11.18
CA VAL A 30 5.23 -3.22 -10.53
C VAL A 30 3.93 -2.41 -10.45
N PHE A 31 3.68 -1.79 -9.30
CA PHE A 31 2.61 -0.80 -9.17
C PHE A 31 3.11 0.57 -9.63
N ASP A 32 2.43 1.15 -10.61
CA ASP A 32 2.66 2.52 -11.08
C ASP A 32 1.90 3.47 -10.15
N VAL A 33 2.60 3.91 -9.10
CA VAL A 33 2.05 4.68 -7.99
C VAL A 33 2.25 6.18 -8.24
N PRO A 34 1.21 7.01 -8.11
CA PRO A 34 1.32 8.46 -8.18
C PRO A 34 2.36 9.02 -7.20
N LYS A 35 3.11 10.05 -7.64
CA LYS A 35 4.25 10.61 -6.88
C LYS A 35 3.84 11.16 -5.52
N GLU A 36 2.61 11.64 -5.41
CA GLU A 36 1.99 12.14 -4.18
C GLU A 36 1.84 11.09 -3.08
N TYR A 37 1.83 9.79 -3.42
CA TYR A 37 1.74 8.70 -2.45
C TYR A 37 3.11 8.16 -2.02
N ILE A 38 4.19 8.64 -2.65
CA ILE A 38 5.55 8.30 -2.28
C ILE A 38 5.99 9.20 -1.12
N THR A 39 6.50 8.59 -0.05
CA THR A 39 7.03 9.33 1.10
C THR A 39 8.20 10.23 0.69
N ASP A 40 8.33 11.40 1.33
CA ASP A 40 9.31 12.44 0.93
C ASP A 40 10.74 11.93 0.82
N GLN A 41 11.14 11.04 1.73
CA GLN A 41 12.44 10.36 1.74
C GLN A 41 12.78 9.62 0.44
N TYR A 42 11.77 9.19 -0.33
CA TYR A 42 11.95 8.49 -1.59
C TYR A 42 11.55 9.32 -2.80
N LYS A 43 11.10 10.58 -2.67
CA LYS A 43 10.71 11.40 -3.83
C LYS A 43 11.88 11.67 -4.78
N ASN A 44 13.08 11.89 -4.23
CA ASN A 44 14.28 12.17 -5.02
C ASN A 44 14.78 10.95 -5.81
N VAL A 45 14.59 9.74 -5.27
CA VAL A 45 15.02 8.47 -5.90
C VAL A 45 13.87 7.73 -6.59
N GLY A 46 12.62 8.14 -6.35
CA GLY A 46 11.41 7.46 -6.80
C GLY A 46 11.33 7.36 -8.31
N ASN A 47 11.72 8.42 -9.04
CA ASN A 47 11.77 8.37 -10.51
C ASN A 47 12.77 7.34 -11.02
N GLN A 48 13.93 7.19 -10.37
CA GLN A 48 14.95 6.21 -10.75
C GLN A 48 14.48 4.78 -10.43
N ILE A 49 13.84 4.59 -9.29
CA ILE A 49 13.24 3.32 -8.86
C ILE A 49 12.16 2.89 -9.86
N VAL A 50 11.21 3.77 -10.17
CA VAL A 50 10.12 3.48 -11.10
C VAL A 50 10.62 3.24 -12.53
N SER A 51 11.64 3.98 -12.98
CA SER A 51 12.25 3.76 -14.31
C SER A 51 12.93 2.40 -14.39
N ARG A 52 13.80 2.06 -13.42
CA ARG A 52 14.54 0.80 -13.41
C ARG A 52 13.61 -0.41 -13.32
N PHE A 53 12.75 -0.45 -12.31
CA PHE A 53 11.88 -1.60 -12.11
C PHE A 53 10.77 -1.70 -13.15
N GLY A 54 10.40 -0.58 -13.77
CA GLY A 54 9.42 -0.57 -14.85
C GLY A 54 9.90 -1.23 -16.14
N GLU A 55 11.21 -1.25 -16.42
CA GLU A 55 11.79 -1.93 -17.58
C GLU A 55 11.97 -3.44 -17.35
N GLU A 56 12.16 -3.86 -16.09
CA GLU A 56 12.35 -5.25 -15.69
C GLU A 56 11.05 -5.99 -15.32
N ALA A 57 9.90 -5.32 -15.43
CA ALA A 57 8.60 -5.85 -14.99
C ALA A 57 7.99 -6.83 -16.00
N GLU A 58 8.34 -8.11 -15.88
CA GLU A 58 7.84 -9.21 -16.74
C GLU A 58 6.31 -9.35 -16.68
N GLY A 59 5.71 -9.18 -15.50
CA GLY A 59 4.27 -9.20 -15.23
C GLY A 59 3.55 -7.88 -15.55
N GLY A 60 4.30 -6.87 -16.01
CA GLY A 60 3.79 -5.57 -16.42
C GLY A 60 3.58 -4.56 -15.27
N LYS A 61 2.96 -3.43 -15.63
CA LYS A 61 2.69 -2.30 -14.73
C LYS A 61 1.21 -2.23 -14.38
N ILE A 62 0.89 -2.13 -13.10
CA ILE A 62 -0.48 -1.94 -12.60
C ILE A 62 -0.67 -0.46 -12.24
N PRO A 63 -1.49 0.31 -12.98
CA PRO A 63 -1.78 1.69 -12.63
C PRO A 63 -2.57 1.78 -11.32
N VAL A 64 -2.13 2.66 -10.41
CA VAL A 64 -2.86 2.99 -9.19
C VAL A 64 -3.67 4.25 -9.40
N ASN A 65 -5.00 4.13 -9.25
CA ASN A 65 -5.90 5.27 -9.35
C ASN A 65 -5.66 6.25 -8.19
N THR A 66 -5.68 7.53 -8.50
CA THR A 66 -5.70 8.58 -7.47
C THR A 66 -7.06 8.65 -6.81
N ILE A 67 -7.05 8.76 -5.49
CA ILE A 67 -8.21 8.96 -4.62
C ILE A 67 -7.90 10.06 -3.59
N SER A 68 -8.94 10.61 -2.97
CA SER A 68 -8.77 11.38 -1.74
C SER A 68 -8.26 10.44 -0.64
N ILE A 69 -7.14 10.79 -0.01
CA ILE A 69 -6.55 9.97 1.05
C ILE A 69 -7.48 10.03 2.27
N PRO A 70 -8.01 8.89 2.76
CA PRO A 70 -8.85 8.88 3.94
C PRO A 70 -8.04 9.33 5.16
N PRO A 71 -8.68 9.91 6.19
CA PRO A 71 -7.98 10.34 7.39
C PRO A 71 -7.36 9.13 8.09
N LEU A 72 -6.03 9.07 8.14
CA LEU A 72 -5.31 7.96 8.77
C LEU A 72 -5.07 8.17 10.26
N GLY A 73 -4.94 9.42 10.74
CA GLY A 73 -4.95 9.78 12.17
C GLY A 73 -4.14 8.83 13.07
N GLU A 74 -4.80 8.29 14.10
CA GLU A 74 -4.22 7.36 15.08
C GLU A 74 -3.63 6.07 14.47
N ILE A 75 -4.05 5.68 13.25
CA ILE A 75 -3.51 4.49 12.56
C ILE A 75 -2.01 4.63 12.34
N LEU A 76 -1.54 5.86 12.07
CA LEU A 76 -0.12 6.15 11.83
C LEU A 76 0.71 6.22 13.11
N GLU A 77 0.10 6.11 14.30
CA GLU A 77 0.84 6.05 15.57
C GLU A 77 1.56 4.72 15.77
N LEU A 78 1.09 3.63 15.15
CA LEU A 78 1.78 2.35 15.15
C LEU A 78 2.89 2.39 14.09
N ARG A 79 4.16 2.30 14.51
CA ARG A 79 5.28 2.40 13.57
C ARG A 79 5.36 1.16 12.68
N ARG A 80 5.92 1.32 11.48
CA ARG A 80 6.11 0.22 10.50
C ARG A 80 6.99 -0.93 11.01
N ASP A 81 7.88 -0.66 11.96
CA ASP A 81 8.82 -1.61 12.54
C ASP A 81 8.36 -2.19 13.88
N GLU A 82 7.20 -1.76 14.39
CA GLU A 82 6.64 -2.24 15.66
C GLU A 82 5.87 -3.56 15.50
N ASN A 83 5.80 -4.32 16.60
CA ASN A 83 5.00 -5.54 16.66
C ASN A 83 3.51 -5.19 16.76
N PHE A 84 2.68 -5.92 16.03
CA PHE A 84 1.22 -5.83 16.11
C PHE A 84 0.64 -7.02 16.91
N SER A 85 -0.41 -6.76 17.69
CA SER A 85 -1.10 -7.79 18.49
C SER A 85 -2.51 -7.36 18.83
N LEU A 86 -3.50 -8.20 18.51
CA LEU A 86 -4.91 -7.96 18.83
C LEU A 86 -5.22 -8.04 20.34
N PHE A 87 -4.28 -8.48 21.18
CA PHE A 87 -4.48 -8.48 22.63
C PHE A 87 -4.36 -7.08 23.24
N LEU A 88 -3.68 -6.14 22.57
CA LEU A 88 -3.52 -4.78 23.03
C LEU A 88 -4.74 -3.92 22.61
N PRO A 89 -5.42 -3.22 23.54
CA PRO A 89 -6.60 -2.41 23.22
C PRO A 89 -6.36 -1.37 22.12
N LYS A 90 -5.20 -0.70 22.16
CA LYS A 90 -4.79 0.30 21.15
C LYS A 90 -4.72 -0.31 19.75
N HIS A 91 -4.11 -1.49 19.61
CA HIS A 91 -3.95 -2.17 18.33
C HIS A 91 -5.30 -2.62 17.75
N ARG A 92 -6.24 -3.07 18.60
CA ARG A 92 -7.61 -3.39 18.15
C ARG A 92 -8.34 -2.17 17.61
N LYS A 93 -8.22 -1.01 18.28
CA LYS A 93 -8.82 0.24 17.83
C LYS A 93 -8.28 0.64 16.46
N ILE A 94 -6.95 0.64 16.30
CA ILE A 94 -6.26 0.93 15.03
C ILE A 94 -6.72 -0.02 13.91
N ALA A 95 -6.71 -1.33 14.17
CA ALA A 95 -7.14 -2.32 13.19
C ALA A 95 -8.60 -2.12 12.78
N GLY A 96 -9.49 -1.86 13.74
CA GLY A 96 -10.90 -1.58 13.47
C GLY A 96 -11.09 -0.35 12.59
N GLN A 97 -10.38 0.76 12.88
CA GLN A 97 -10.43 1.98 12.06
C GLN A 97 -9.97 1.71 10.61
N LEU A 98 -8.85 1.02 10.43
CA LEU A 98 -8.32 0.70 9.09
C LEU A 98 -9.25 -0.25 8.32
N ILE A 99 -9.83 -1.25 8.99
CA ILE A 99 -10.84 -2.14 8.39
C ILE A 99 -12.05 -1.35 7.93
N ASN A 100 -12.56 -0.41 8.75
CA ASN A 100 -13.71 0.42 8.38
C ASN A 100 -13.43 1.26 7.12
N ILE A 101 -12.22 1.79 6.97
CA ILE A 101 -11.77 2.46 5.75
C ILE A 101 -11.83 1.51 4.55
N TYR A 102 -11.29 0.29 4.67
CA TYR A 102 -11.27 -0.68 3.56
C TYR A 102 -12.66 -1.16 3.12
N ILE A 103 -13.61 -1.31 4.06
CA ILE A 103 -14.98 -1.73 3.74
C ILE A 103 -15.92 -0.55 3.43
N GLY A 104 -15.41 0.69 3.42
CA GLY A 104 -16.19 1.89 3.11
C GLY A 104 -17.20 2.30 4.17
N LYS A 105 -17.04 1.86 5.43
CA LYS A 105 -17.90 2.31 6.53
C LYS A 105 -17.40 3.67 7.04
N VAL A 106 -18.09 4.72 6.64
CA VAL A 106 -17.99 6.04 7.28
C VAL A 106 -18.89 6.01 8.52
N PHE A 107 -18.32 6.17 9.71
CA PHE A 107 -19.13 6.53 10.89
C PHE A 107 -19.60 7.97 10.67
N LEU A 108 -20.86 8.12 10.25
CA LEU A 108 -21.60 9.37 10.43
C LEU A 108 -21.73 9.56 11.95
N PHE A 109 -21.08 10.59 12.47
CA PHE A 109 -21.36 11.13 13.79
C PHE A 109 -22.58 12.04 13.70
#